data_AF-A0A371G061-F1
#
_entry.id   AF-A0A371G061-F1
#
_cell.length_a   1.000
_cell.length_b   1.000
_cell.length_c   1.000
_cell.angle_alpha   90.00
_cell.angle_beta   90.00
_cell.angle_gamma   90.00
#
_symmetry.space_group_name_H-M   'P 1'
#
loop_
_entity.id
_entity.type
_entity.pdbx_description
1 polymer ?
#
loop_
_entity_poly.entity_id
_entity_poly.type
_entity_poly.pdbx_seq_one_letter_code
_entity_poly.pdbx_strand_id
1 'polypeptide(L)'
;MGSTKIESYFVFMSYDPEYERLRADRTKRRAHELDLYLSRKHDELLASTLEPGSYKKTSSLVIVDGFAVEITQDQANVLRSASGVRVVEKNEFLICVICYEDENSLGKRYSVLGETKEK
;
A
#
# COMPACT_ATOMS: atom_id res chain seq x y z
N MET A 1 -9.25 7.09 -24.67
CA MET A 1 -10.11 6.01 -24.14
C MET A 1 -9.22 5.18 -23.23
N GLY A 2 -9.43 5.32 -21.92
CA GLY A 2 -8.55 4.78 -20.89
C GLY A 2 -8.58 3.26 -20.83
N SER A 3 -7.47 2.66 -20.43
CA SER A 3 -7.35 1.21 -20.32
C SER A 3 -8.24 0.70 -19.19
N THR A 4 -9.17 -0.20 -19.51
CA THR A 4 -9.98 -0.94 -18.53
C THR A 4 -9.18 -2.03 -17.81
N LYS A 5 -7.89 -2.16 -18.14
CA LYS A 5 -7.00 -3.14 -17.53
C LYS A 5 -6.72 -2.70 -16.09
N ILE A 6 -7.09 -3.55 -15.15
CA ILE A 6 -6.71 -3.41 -13.75
C ILE A 6 -5.24 -3.80 -13.62
N GLU A 7 -4.44 -2.90 -13.08
CA GLU A 7 -3.01 -3.09 -12.85
C GLU A 7 -2.69 -2.74 -11.39
N SER A 8 -1.57 -3.27 -10.88
CA SER A 8 -1.14 -2.99 -9.51
C SER A 8 -0.34 -1.70 -9.48
N TYR A 9 -0.68 -0.81 -8.55
CA TYR A 9 0.03 0.45 -8.31
C TYR A 9 0.46 0.53 -6.85
N PHE A 10 1.64 1.10 -6.63
CA PHE A 10 2.10 1.54 -5.32
C PHE A 10 1.80 3.02 -5.16
N VAL A 11 1.11 3.35 -4.07
CA VAL A 11 0.78 4.72 -3.68
C VAL A 11 1.59 5.05 -2.44
N PHE A 12 2.39 6.11 -2.52
CA PHE A 12 3.18 6.64 -1.41
C PHE A 12 2.58 7.96 -0.97
N MET A 13 2.35 8.10 0.32
CA MET A 13 1.74 9.28 0.91
C MET A 13 2.75 10.41 1.09
N SER A 14 2.23 11.63 1.22
CA SER A 14 3.00 12.78 1.66
C SER A 14 3.43 12.63 3.11
N TYR A 15 4.44 13.41 3.52
CA TYR A 15 4.92 13.41 4.90
C TYR A 15 3.79 13.65 5.90
N ASP A 16 3.74 12.85 6.96
CA ASP A 16 2.77 12.95 8.04
C ASP A 16 3.53 12.95 9.39
N PRO A 17 3.42 14.02 10.19
CA PRO A 17 4.08 14.10 11.50
C PRO A 17 3.53 13.07 12.50
N GLU A 18 2.27 12.64 12.36
CA GLU A 18 1.70 11.61 13.24
C GLU A 18 2.26 10.22 12.90
N TYR A 19 2.49 9.95 11.61
CA TYR A 19 3.24 8.77 11.17
C TYR A 19 4.63 8.72 11.78
N GLU A 20 5.40 9.82 11.74
CA GLU A 20 6.73 9.85 12.36
C GLU A 20 6.68 9.65 13.87
N ARG A 21 5.71 10.28 14.56
CA ARG A 21 5.52 10.10 16.01
C ARG A 21 5.24 8.64 16.36
N LEU A 22 4.36 7.97 15.61
CA LEU A 22 3.99 6.57 15.83
C LEU A 22 5.12 5.61 15.44
N ARG A 23 5.88 5.93 14.39
CA ARG A 23 7.04 5.13 13.94
C ARG A 23 8.24 5.22 14.87
N ALA A 24 8.43 6.37 15.53
CA ALA A 24 9.54 6.58 16.46
C ALA A 24 9.46 5.67 17.70
N ASP A 25 8.25 5.29 18.11
CA ASP A 25 8.00 4.39 19.22
C ASP A 25 7.91 2.94 18.74
N ARG A 26 9.01 2.19 18.89
CA ARG A 26 9.15 0.79 18.42
C ARG A 26 8.52 -0.25 19.35
N THR A 27 7.69 0.15 20.33
CA THR A 27 7.03 -0.83 21.19
C THR A 27 5.99 -1.64 20.40
N LYS A 28 5.86 -2.95 20.69
CA LYS A 28 4.92 -3.86 19.98
C LYS A 28 3.48 -3.33 19.96
N ARG A 29 3.05 -2.67 21.04
CA ARG A 29 1.73 -2.03 21.13
C ARG A 29 1.57 -0.89 20.12
N ARG A 30 2.58 -0.04 19.97
CA ARG A 30 2.56 1.10 19.06
C ARG A 30 2.71 0.69 17.60
N ALA A 31 3.42 -0.41 17.33
CA ALA A 31 3.45 -1.00 15.99
C ALA A 31 2.05 -1.41 15.50
N HIS A 32 1.22 -1.98 16.38
CA HIS A 32 -0.17 -2.30 16.05
C HIS A 32 -1.03 -1.04 15.88
N GLU A 33 -0.85 -0.03 16.73
CA GLU A 33 -1.54 1.26 16.60
C GLU A 33 -1.16 1.98 15.28
N LEU A 34 0.10 1.90 14.88
CA LEU A 34 0.61 2.43 13.61
C LEU A 34 -0.02 1.72 12.41
N ASP A 35 -0.08 0.39 12.42
CA ASP A 35 -0.72 -0.39 11.36
C ASP A 35 -2.21 -0.04 11.21
N LEU A 36 -2.93 0.07 12.32
CA LEU A 36 -4.34 0.51 12.32
C LEU A 36 -4.52 1.93 11.81
N TYR A 37 -3.66 2.86 12.25
CA TYR A 37 -3.67 4.26 11.81
C TYR A 37 -3.48 4.35 10.30
N LEU A 38 -2.44 3.71 9.77
CA LEU A 38 -2.14 3.71 8.34
C LEU A 38 -3.23 3.00 7.54
N SER A 39 -3.73 1.86 8.01
CA SER A 39 -4.78 1.15 7.29
C SER A 39 -6.04 2.00 7.11
N ARG A 40 -6.47 2.70 8.18
CA ARG A 40 -7.60 3.65 8.13
C ARG A 40 -7.33 4.82 7.19
N LYS A 41 -6.15 5.45 7.30
CA LYS A 41 -5.74 6.56 6.44
C LYS A 41 -5.77 6.16 4.96
N HIS A 42 -5.29 4.96 4.63
CA HIS A 42 -5.34 4.44 3.25
C HIS A 42 -6.77 4.17 2.79
N ASP A 43 -7.61 3.59 3.64
CA ASP A 43 -9.01 3.29 3.31
C ASP A 43 -9.83 4.57 3.13
N GLU A 44 -9.61 5.59 3.96
CA GLU A 44 -10.24 6.90 3.86
C GLU A 44 -9.85 7.62 2.55
N LEU A 45 -8.56 7.62 2.19
CA LEU A 45 -8.10 8.20 0.92
C LEU A 45 -8.74 7.49 -0.28
N LEU A 46 -8.77 6.16 -0.26
CA LEU A 46 -9.36 5.37 -1.33
C LEU A 46 -10.87 5.63 -1.46
N ALA A 47 -11.58 5.65 -0.34
CA ALA A 47 -13.02 5.92 -0.29
C ALA A 47 -13.37 7.36 -0.68
N SER A 48 -12.50 8.34 -0.41
CA SER A 48 -12.71 9.73 -0.80
C SER A 48 -12.42 10.00 -2.26
N THR A 49 -11.54 9.20 -2.88
CA THR A 49 -11.02 9.47 -4.22
C THR A 49 -11.66 8.60 -5.29
N LEU A 50 -12.00 7.36 -4.95
CA LEU A 50 -12.50 6.35 -5.88
C LEU A 50 -13.85 5.82 -5.42
N GLU A 51 -14.67 5.39 -6.38
CA GLU A 51 -15.95 4.77 -6.07
C GLU A 51 -15.74 3.46 -5.29
N PRO A 52 -16.46 3.23 -4.17
CA PRO A 52 -16.38 1.98 -3.43
C PRO A 52 -16.66 0.78 -4.33
N GLY A 53 -15.80 -0.25 -4.26
CA GLY A 53 -15.91 -1.46 -5.08
C GLY A 53 -15.25 -1.37 -6.46
N SER A 54 -14.78 -0.19 -6.87
CA SER A 54 -14.01 0.01 -8.11
C SER A 54 -12.49 -0.21 -7.96
N TYR A 55 -12.03 -0.51 -6.75
CA TYR A 55 -10.62 -0.71 -6.41
C TYR A 55 -10.45 -1.87 -5.43
N LYS A 56 -9.24 -2.43 -5.36
CA LYS A 56 -8.89 -3.47 -4.39
C LYS A 56 -7.53 -3.20 -3.76
N LYS A 57 -7.51 -2.87 -2.46
CA LYS A 57 -6.28 -2.73 -1.68
C LYS A 57 -5.68 -4.12 -1.44
N THR A 58 -4.43 -4.33 -1.86
CA THR A 58 -3.76 -5.63 -1.75
C THR A 58 -2.89 -5.72 -0.49
N SER A 59 -2.10 -4.68 -0.22
CA SER A 59 -1.15 -4.66 0.89
C SER A 59 -0.94 -3.23 1.42
N SER A 60 -0.63 -3.11 2.72
CA SER A 60 -0.15 -1.86 3.33
C SER A 60 1.36 -1.90 3.53
N LEU A 61 2.06 -0.84 3.16
CA LEU A 61 3.51 -0.67 3.30
C LEU A 61 3.81 0.26 4.49
N VAL A 62 3.69 -0.29 5.71
CA VAL A 62 3.81 0.46 6.97
C VAL A 62 5.15 1.20 7.13
N ILE A 63 6.23 0.72 6.50
CA ILE A 63 7.59 1.30 6.63
C ILE A 63 7.73 2.63 5.85
N VAL A 64 6.89 2.85 4.83
CA VAL A 64 7.05 3.94 3.85
C VAL A 64 5.77 4.76 3.68
N ASP A 65 4.83 4.69 4.65
CA ASP A 65 3.51 5.36 4.60
C ASP A 65 2.87 5.23 3.20
N GLY A 66 2.68 3.97 2.78
CA GLY A 66 2.18 3.67 1.45
C GLY A 66 1.38 2.38 1.42
N PHE A 67 0.79 2.09 0.25
CA PHE A 67 0.01 0.88 0.04
C PHE A 67 0.01 0.45 -1.42
N ALA A 68 -0.31 -0.82 -1.64
CA ALA A 68 -0.52 -1.41 -2.95
C ALA A 68 -2.02 -1.53 -3.22
N VAL A 69 -2.44 -1.11 -4.42
CA VAL A 69 -3.83 -1.16 -4.85
C VAL A 69 -3.92 -1.61 -6.31
N GLU A 70 -4.91 -2.43 -6.61
CA GLU A 70 -5.31 -2.81 -7.96
C GLU A 70 -6.38 -1.84 -8.47
N ILE A 71 -6.05 -1.08 -9.51
CA ILE A 71 -6.88 -0.03 -10.10
C ILE A 71 -6.60 0.12 -11.60
N THR A 72 -7.43 0.88 -12.31
CA THR A 72 -7.17 1.28 -13.69
C THR A 72 -6.16 2.42 -13.77
N GLN A 73 -5.57 2.61 -14.96
CA GLN A 73 -4.65 3.72 -15.21
C GLN A 73 -5.34 5.10 -15.01
N ASP A 74 -6.63 5.19 -15.29
CA ASP A 74 -7.41 6.41 -15.10
C ASP A 74 -7.57 6.72 -13.61
N GLN A 75 -7.92 5.73 -12.79
CA GLN A 75 -7.99 5.87 -11.32
C GLN A 75 -6.62 6.21 -10.72
N ALA A 76 -5.54 5.63 -11.25
CA ALA A 76 -4.18 5.96 -10.82
C ALA A 76 -3.85 7.44 -11.10
N ASN A 77 -4.31 7.99 -12.22
CA ASN A 77 -4.14 9.42 -12.54
C ASN A 77 -4.92 10.33 -11.58
N VAL A 78 -6.10 9.89 -11.12
CA VAL A 78 -6.85 10.61 -10.08
C VAL A 78 -6.07 10.62 -8.78
N LEU A 79 -5.53 9.47 -8.35
CA LEU A 79 -4.71 9.38 -7.13
C LEU A 79 -3.43 10.22 -7.20
N ARG A 80 -2.80 10.36 -8.38
CA ARG A 80 -1.65 11.27 -8.58
C ARG A 80 -1.99 12.73 -8.29
N SER A 81 -3.25 13.10 -8.44
CA SER A 81 -3.75 14.46 -8.20
C SER A 81 -4.40 14.61 -6.82
N ALA A 82 -4.49 13.52 -6.04
CA ALA A 82 -5.13 13.52 -4.73
C ALA A 82 -4.24 14.21 -3.68
N SER A 83 -4.88 15.01 -2.83
CA SER A 83 -4.19 15.65 -1.70
C SER A 83 -3.67 14.58 -0.74
N GLY A 84 -2.39 14.66 -0.38
CA GLY A 84 -1.78 13.70 0.53
C GLY A 84 -1.10 12.53 -0.15
N VAL A 85 -1.18 12.43 -1.49
CA VAL A 85 -0.39 11.48 -2.28
C VAL A 85 0.86 12.16 -2.81
N ARG A 86 2.02 11.52 -2.65
CA ARG A 86 3.30 12.01 -3.17
C ARG A 86 3.66 11.36 -4.50
N VAL A 87 3.53 10.05 -4.58
CA VAL A 87 3.97 9.25 -5.73
C VAL A 87 2.97 8.12 -5.98
N VAL A 88 2.65 7.87 -7.25
CA VAL A 88 1.89 6.69 -7.69
C VAL A 88 2.67 6.00 -8.79
N GLU A 89 3.29 4.88 -8.45
CA GLU A 89 4.09 4.08 -9.36
C GLU A 89 3.33 2.83 -9.80
N LYS A 90 3.47 2.51 -11.09
CA LYS A 90 2.95 1.25 -11.61
C LYS A 90 3.88 0.12 -11.22
N ASN A 91 3.32 -0.93 -10.63
CA ASN A 91 4.05 -2.12 -10.28
C ASN A 91 4.16 -3.06 -11.50
N GLU A 92 5.12 -2.79 -12.39
CA GLU A 92 5.35 -3.62 -13.59
C GLU A 92 6.25 -4.84 -13.34
N PHE A 93 6.94 -4.88 -12.20
CA PHE A 93 7.85 -5.96 -11.84
C PHE A 93 7.51 -6.47 -10.45
N LEU A 94 7.64 -7.78 -10.25
CA LEU A 94 7.53 -8.47 -8.96
C LEU A 94 8.67 -8.07 -8.00
N ILE A 95 8.96 -6.77 -7.86
CA ILE A 95 9.93 -6.26 -6.90
C ILE A 95 9.25 -6.37 -5.54
N CYS A 96 9.60 -7.45 -4.86
CA CYS A 96 9.38 -7.66 -3.44
C CYS A 96 10.05 -6.51 -2.68
N VAL A 97 9.32 -5.42 -2.43
CA VAL A 97 9.66 -4.51 -1.34
C VAL A 97 9.31 -5.28 -0.08
N ILE A 98 10.33 -5.86 0.53
CA ILE A 98 10.31 -6.59 1.81
C ILE A 98 9.29 -5.96 2.77
N CYS A 99 8.13 -6.59 2.89
CA CYS A 99 7.14 -6.30 3.92
C CYS A 99 7.55 -7.13 5.13
N TYR A 100 8.13 -6.50 6.15
CA TYR A 100 8.42 -7.16 7.42
C TYR A 100 7.09 -7.41 8.15
N GLU A 101 6.70 -8.68 8.31
CA GLU A 101 5.82 -9.15 9.38
C GLU A 101 6.70 -9.89 10.39
N ASP A 102 6.68 -9.50 11.67
CA ASP A 102 7.22 -10.32 12.76
C ASP A 102 6.05 -10.83 13.64
N GLU A 103 5.84 -12.16 13.56
CA GLU A 103 5.07 -13.14 14.35
C GLU A 103 3.85 -12.74 15.22
N ASN A 104 2.69 -13.44 15.10
CA ASN A 104 2.48 -14.79 15.66
C ASN A 104 1.01 -15.33 15.51
N SER A 105 0.88 -16.67 15.43
CA SER A 105 -0.24 -17.54 15.87
C SER A 105 -1.45 -17.90 14.98
N LEU A 106 -1.62 -17.39 13.76
CA LEU A 106 -2.72 -17.85 12.87
C LEU A 106 -2.23 -18.08 11.44
N GLY A 107 -1.54 -19.21 11.22
CA GLY A 107 -1.39 -19.89 9.93
C GLY A 107 -1.50 -19.05 8.65
N LYS A 108 -0.57 -18.12 8.42
CA LYS A 108 -0.36 -17.52 7.09
C LYS A 108 0.94 -18.02 6.51
N ARG A 109 0.82 -18.72 5.37
CA ARG A 109 1.95 -19.14 4.54
C ARG A 109 2.54 -17.91 3.87
N TYR A 110 3.83 -17.68 4.12
CA TYR A 110 4.69 -16.84 3.29
C TYR A 110 5.03 -17.62 2.02
N SER A 111 4.99 -16.98 0.86
CA SER A 111 5.48 -17.58 -0.38
C SER A 111 6.29 -16.54 -1.13
N VAL A 112 7.59 -16.80 -1.25
CA VAL A 112 8.47 -16.15 -2.21
C VAL A 112 8.22 -16.86 -3.53
N LEU A 113 7.49 -16.24 -4.46
CA LEU A 113 7.59 -16.62 -5.87
C LEU A 113 8.83 -15.93 -6.42
N GLY A 114 9.98 -16.53 -6.14
CA GLY A 114 11.15 -16.34 -6.97
C GLY A 114 10.93 -17.15 -8.22
N GLU A 115 10.51 -16.52 -9.31
CA GLU A 115 10.79 -17.12 -10.60
C GLU A 115 12.29 -16.99 -10.82
N THR A 116 12.97 -18.12 -10.62
CA THR A 116 14.22 -18.40 -11.32
C THR A 116 13.95 -18.16 -12.80
N LYS A 117 14.53 -17.11 -13.37
CA LYS A 117 14.77 -17.06 -14.81
C LYS A 117 15.72 -18.22 -15.13
N GLU A 118 15.16 -19.40 -15.39
CA GLU A 118 15.86 -20.38 -16.20
C GLU A 118 15.85 -19.87 -17.64
N LYS A 119 17.05 -19.81 -18.20
CA LYS A 119 17.37 -19.28 -19.53
C LYS A 119 16.81 -20.15 -20.64
#